data_AF-A0A8B5WX01-F1
#
_entry.id   AF-A0A8B5WX01-F1
#
_cell.length_a   1.000
_cell.length_b   1.000
_cell.length_c   1.000
_cell.angle_alpha   90.00
_cell.angle_beta   90.00
_cell.angle_gamma   90.00
#
_symmetry.space_group_name_H-M   'P 1'
#
loop_
_entity.id
_entity.type
_entity.pdbx_description
1 polymer ?
#
loop_
_entity_poly.entity_id
_entity_poly.type
_entity_poly.pdbx_seq_one_letter_code
_entity_poly.pdbx_strand_id
1 'polypeptide(L)' 'GKKKLILSGFHEAALAAFAVQKYLHPEQRQFLQYTTTSPIMHKRLGVDGKTA' A
#
# COMPACT_ATOMS: atom_id res chain seq x y z
N GLY A 1 13.42 -22.97 1.00
CA GLY A 1 14.07 -22.30 2.16
C GLY A 1 13.23 -21.11 2.59
N LYS A 2 13.03 -20.90 3.90
CA LYS A 2 12.04 -19.95 4.49
C LYS A 2 12.11 -18.52 3.94
N LYS A 3 13.30 -18.01 3.58
CA LYS A 3 13.48 -16.68 2.96
C LYS A 3 12.69 -16.48 1.66
N LYS A 4 12.55 -17.53 0.83
CA LYS A 4 11.77 -17.47 -0.42
C LYS A 4 10.28 -17.28 -0.14
N LEU A 5 9.78 -17.84 0.97
CA LEU A 5 8.37 -17.73 1.36
C LEU A 5 8.04 -16.34 1.94
N ILE A 6 8.97 -15.71 2.64
CA ILE A 6 8.77 -14.36 3.19
C ILE A 6 8.59 -13.33 2.07
N LEU A 7 9.44 -13.39 1.04
CA LEU A 7 9.33 -12.47 -0.10
C LEU A 7 7.99 -12.65 -0.84
N SER A 8 7.61 -13.91 -1.13
CA SER A 8 6.32 -14.21 -1.75
C SER A 8 5.15 -13.71 -0.90
N GLY A 9 5.20 -13.89 0.42
CA GLY A 9 4.16 -13.41 1.34
C GLY A 9 3.98 -11.89 1.29
N PHE A 10 5.05 -11.10 1.15
CA PHE A 10 4.91 -9.65 0.99
C PHE A 10 4.23 -9.25 -0.33
N HIS A 11 4.52 -9.96 -1.41
CA HIS A 11 3.86 -9.74 -2.69
C HIS A 11 2.37 -10.10 -2.62
N GLU A 12 2.05 -11.26 -2.05
CA GLU A 12 0.68 -11.73 -1.86
C GLU A 12 -0.14 -10.79 -0.97
N ALA A 13 0.46 -10.29 0.12
CA ALA A 13 -0.19 -9.33 1.02
C ALA A 13 -0.52 -8.01 0.30
N ALA A 14 0.38 -7.52 -0.56
CA ALA A 14 0.09 -6.34 -1.38
C ALA A 14 -1.11 -6.62 -2.30
N LEU A 15 -1.13 -7.73 -3.04
CA LEU A 15 -2.25 -8.07 -3.92
C LEU A 15 -3.58 -8.26 -3.17
N ALA A 16 -3.54 -8.90 -1.99
CA ALA A 16 -4.71 -9.09 -1.15
C ALA A 16 -5.31 -7.75 -0.68
N ALA A 17 -4.47 -6.81 -0.24
CA ALA A 17 -4.93 -5.47 0.13
C ALA A 17 -5.62 -4.75 -1.03
N PHE A 18 -5.11 -4.93 -2.27
CA PHE A 18 -5.74 -4.35 -3.44
C PHE A 18 -7.15 -4.92 -3.68
N ALA A 19 -7.30 -6.25 -3.59
CA ALA A 19 -8.60 -6.91 -3.75
C ALA A 19 -9.61 -6.50 -2.65
N VAL A 20 -9.15 -6.41 -1.40
CA VAL A 20 -9.98 -5.97 -0.27
C VAL A 20 -10.47 -4.55 -0.45
N GLN A 21 -9.63 -3.62 -0.93
CA GLN A 21 -10.05 -2.23 -1.18
C GLN A 21 -11.21 -2.16 -2.18
N LYS A 22 -11.17 -2.92 -3.28
CA LYS A 22 -12.24 -2.97 -4.28
C LYS A 22 -13.55 -3.51 -3.70
N TYR A 23 -13.47 -4.46 -2.77
CA TYR A 23 -14.64 -5.00 -2.09
C TYR A 23 -15.26 -4.00 -1.11
N LEU A 24 -14.44 -3.31 -0.31
CA LEU A 24 -14.90 -2.33 0.68
C LEU A 24 -15.36 -1.00 0.06
N HIS A 25 -14.76 -0.60 -1.06
CA HIS A 25 -14.99 0.69 -1.70
C HIS A 25 -15.21 0.53 -3.21
N PRO A 26 -16.32 -0.08 -3.65
CA PRO A 26 -16.55 -0.43 -5.07
C PRO A 26 -16.61 0.79 -5.99
N GLU A 27 -17.10 1.93 -5.50
CA GLU A 27 -17.21 3.18 -6.26
C GLU A 27 -15.89 3.97 -6.32
N GLN A 28 -14.92 3.63 -5.47
CA GLN A 28 -13.64 4.35 -5.44
C GLN A 28 -12.67 3.76 -6.47
N ARG A 29 -12.18 4.62 -7.37
CA ARG A 29 -11.11 4.23 -8.28
C ARG A 29 -9.84 3.94 -7.50
N GLN A 30 -9.29 2.74 -7.71
CA GLN A 30 -8.04 2.33 -7.10
C GLN A 30 -6.85 2.91 -7.88
N PHE A 31 -6.03 3.71 -7.19
CA PHE A 31 -4.82 4.31 -7.77
C PHE A 31 -3.57 3.60 -7.25
N LEU A 32 -2.70 3.19 -8.16
CA LEU A 32 -1.35 2.78 -7.80
C LEU A 32 -0.53 4.03 -7.48
N GLN A 33 0.04 4.08 -6.28
CA GLN A 33 0.84 5.21 -5.82
C GLN A 33 2.18 4.71 -5.27
N TYR A 34 3.25 5.38 -5.66
CA TYR A 34 4.58 5.11 -5.12
C TYR A 34 4.79 5.86 -3.82
N THR A 35 5.35 5.17 -2.82
CA THR A 35 5.62 5.74 -1.50
C THR A 35 6.69 6.83 -1.51
N THR A 36 7.50 6.94 -2.56
CA THR A 36 8.59 7.93 -2.69
C THR A 36 8.15 9.28 -3.24
N THR A 37 7.10 9.31 -4.05
CA THR A 37 6.67 10.52 -4.78
C THR A 37 5.27 10.98 -4.42
N SER A 38 4.44 10.13 -3.81
CA SER A 38 3.05 10.46 -3.51
C SER A 38 2.93 11.31 -2.24
N PRO A 39 2.45 12.57 -2.31
CA PRO A 39 2.26 13.41 -1.13
C PRO A 39 1.22 12.86 -0.15
N ILE A 40 0.16 12.21 -0.68
CA ILE A 40 -0.86 11.59 0.16
C ILE A 40 -0.31 10.35 0.89
N MET A 41 0.62 9.61 0.28
CA MET A 41 1.30 8.50 0.99
C MET A 41 2.23 9.03 2.07
N HIS A 42 2.99 10.10 1.80
CA HIS A 42 3.81 10.74 2.83
C HIS A 42 2.97 11.21 4.03
N LYS A 43 1.81 11.83 3.78
CA LYS A 43 0.87 12.24 4.83
C LYS A 43 0.32 11.04 5.63
N ARG A 44 -0.08 9.95 4.95
CA ARG A 44 -0.57 8.73 5.61
C ARG A 44 0.51 8.03 6.44
N LEU A 45 1.77 8.10 6.00
CA LEU A 45 2.93 7.52 6.67
C LEU A 45 3.55 8.46 7.72
N GLY A 46 3.10 9.71 7.82
CA GLY A 46 3.64 10.70 8.76
C GLY A 46 5.05 11.18 8.44
N VAL A 47 5.48 11.12 7.18
CA VAL A 47 6.83 11.51 6.73
C VAL A 47 6.85 12.82 5.94
N ASP A 48 5.74 13.55 5.91
CA ASP A 48 5.59 14.81 5.17
C ASP A 48 6.29 16.02 5.83
N GLY A 49 6.98 15.80 6.96
CA GLY A 49 7.79 16.81 7.65
C GLY A 49 6.99 17.97 8.23
N LYS A 50 5.65 17.92 8.16
CA LYS A 50 4.72 18.97 8.62
C LYS A 50 4.07 18.64 9.96
N THR A 51 4.42 17.52 10.58
CA THR A 51 3.90 17.03 11.86
C THR A 51 4.85 17.29 13.04
N ALA A 52 5.75 18.28 12.93
CA ALA A 52 6.53 18.82 14.04
C ALA A 52 5.95 20.15 14.53
#